data_AF-A0A9D7N0V2-F1
#
_entry.id   AF-A0A9D7N0V2-F1
#
_cell.length_a   1.000
_cell.length_b   1.000
_cell.length_c   1.000
_cell.angle_alpha   90.00
_cell.angle_beta   90.00
_cell.angle_gamma   90.00
#
_symmetry.space_group_name_H-M   'P 1'
#
loop_
_entity.id
_entity.type
_entity.pdbx_description
1 polymer ?
#
loop_
_entity_poly.entity_id
_entity_poly.type
_entity_poly.pdbx_seq_one_letter_code
_entity_poly.pdbx_strand_id
1 'polypeptide(L)'
;MKASLFALALGGTLCGLVEAQDWIQRHPSSSPPGRYQHAMAYDEQRGVTLLFGGWREIFNQGQRVDDGPSADTWQWDGSNWTPRFSLPVPPARHAHAMVYDSRRGRVVMFGGQDELQGALFGDTWEWDGSTWILRSPTPAPAARYSHAMAYDASRGRVVLFGGHSTGTSNFFGDTWEWDGTSWQQLHPPSSPSARHWHAMAYDAQRCRVVLFGGGPGTLTDTWEWDGVNWMLRVNAPLPSARAALSMAYDTERQRIVLFGGLQTGTSSQRDDTWEWDGVAWVDVSSAPSPTGGNSRAMAFDSRRGRMVLFGGYANSSPYFADTWERRSAFPASIRSIGSGCGTTALACAPGAGSLPVLGTVQYLVVHHVPDRSAFMTFGLSDAALGPFALPLPLDGFGLTGCSLYHDLRVPFEPCTPPAGGTAQYALFIPNDPTLIRLSLFSQAWAPDPNANAAGLIFSNALELVLGR
;
A
#
# COMPACT_ATOMS: atom_id res chain seq x y z
N MET A 1 25.96 -19.26 -17.70
CA MET A 1 26.56 -19.81 -16.45
C MET A 1 26.35 -18.94 -15.19
N LYS A 2 25.59 -17.81 -15.24
CA LYS A 2 25.07 -17.12 -14.03
C LYS A 2 23.53 -16.98 -13.99
N ALA A 3 22.83 -17.48 -15.01
CA ALA A 3 21.35 -17.58 -15.07
C ALA A 3 20.83 -19.03 -14.99
N SER A 4 21.73 -20.01 -14.79
CA SER A 4 21.43 -21.44 -14.93
C SER A 4 21.12 -22.16 -13.62
N LEU A 5 21.26 -21.52 -12.45
CA LEU A 5 20.93 -22.14 -11.16
C LEU A 5 19.43 -22.01 -10.80
N PHE A 6 18.69 -21.07 -11.38
CA PHE A 6 17.24 -20.95 -11.20
C PHE A 6 16.43 -21.91 -12.09
N ALA A 7 17.01 -22.39 -13.20
CA ALA A 7 16.26 -23.05 -14.28
C ALA A 7 16.26 -24.59 -14.23
N LEU A 8 16.83 -25.25 -13.22
CA LEU A 8 17.08 -26.70 -13.23
C LEU A 8 16.29 -27.53 -12.21
N ALA A 9 15.22 -26.98 -11.61
CA ALA A 9 14.40 -27.72 -10.65
C ALA A 9 12.96 -28.03 -11.11
N LEU A 10 12.48 -27.60 -12.27
CA LEU A 10 11.07 -27.81 -12.68
C LEU A 10 10.96 -28.34 -14.11
N GLY A 11 11.30 -29.62 -14.28
CA GLY A 11 10.81 -30.42 -15.40
C GLY A 11 9.40 -30.91 -15.09
N GLY A 12 8.40 -30.18 -15.55
CA GLY A 12 6.99 -30.56 -15.41
C GLY A 12 6.08 -29.68 -16.25
N THR A 13 5.62 -30.21 -17.39
CA THR A 13 4.51 -29.65 -18.15
C THR A 13 3.23 -29.84 -17.34
N LEU A 14 2.47 -28.77 -17.05
CA LEU A 14 0.99 -28.79 -16.98
C LEU A 14 0.38 -27.40 -16.69
N CYS A 15 -0.63 -27.10 -17.52
CA CYS A 15 -1.83 -26.26 -17.33
C CYS A 15 -1.67 -24.86 -16.71
N GLY A 16 -1.94 -23.82 -17.52
CA GLY A 16 -1.96 -22.42 -17.10
C GLY A 16 -2.87 -22.19 -15.90
N LEU A 17 -2.27 -21.74 -14.79
CA LEU A 17 -3.01 -21.11 -13.70
C LEU A 17 -3.35 -19.70 -14.18
N VAL A 18 -4.62 -19.49 -14.48
CA VAL A 18 -5.20 -18.17 -14.73
C VAL A 18 -4.99 -17.31 -13.49
N GLU A 19 -4.37 -16.13 -13.68
CA GLU A 19 -4.31 -15.07 -12.68
C GLU A 19 -5.73 -14.65 -12.32
N ALA A 20 -6.17 -14.96 -11.11
CA ALA A 20 -7.45 -14.50 -10.58
C ALA A 20 -7.18 -13.57 -9.39
N GLN A 21 -6.66 -12.36 -9.66
CA GLN A 21 -6.74 -11.27 -8.67
C GLN A 21 -8.15 -10.68 -8.70
N ASP A 22 -9.08 -11.43 -8.13
CA ASP A 22 -10.49 -11.12 -8.31
C ASP A 22 -10.95 -10.09 -7.29
N TRP A 23 -11.63 -9.07 -7.79
CA TRP A 23 -12.51 -8.27 -6.99
C TRP A 23 -13.68 -9.13 -6.52
N ILE A 24 -13.92 -9.16 -5.22
CA ILE A 24 -15.00 -9.90 -4.61
C ILE A 24 -15.98 -8.91 -3.99
N GLN A 25 -17.22 -8.94 -4.47
CA GLN A 25 -18.29 -8.16 -3.85
C GLN A 25 -18.60 -8.72 -2.46
N ARG A 26 -18.67 -7.84 -1.48
CA ARG A 26 -19.06 -8.15 -0.10
C ARG A 26 -20.52 -7.75 0.11
N HIS A 27 -21.23 -8.58 0.87
CA HIS A 27 -22.62 -8.35 1.23
C HIS A 27 -22.75 -8.21 2.75
N PRO A 28 -22.30 -7.10 3.33
CA PRO A 28 -22.41 -6.88 4.77
C PRO A 28 -23.88 -6.71 5.18
N SER A 29 -24.22 -7.13 6.40
CA SER A 29 -25.59 -7.00 6.91
C SER A 29 -25.98 -5.56 7.25
N SER A 30 -24.99 -4.67 7.39
CA SER A 30 -25.12 -3.24 7.55
C SER A 30 -24.18 -2.53 6.58
N SER A 31 -24.65 -1.47 5.94
CA SER A 31 -23.90 -0.71 4.94
C SER A 31 -24.29 0.77 4.99
N PRO A 32 -23.35 1.70 4.73
CA PRO A 32 -23.70 3.08 4.46
C PRO A 32 -24.65 3.15 3.25
N PRO A 33 -25.57 4.13 3.21
CA PRO A 33 -26.34 4.40 2.00
C PRO A 33 -25.43 4.71 0.80
N GLY A 34 -25.98 4.49 -0.40
CA GLY A 34 -25.29 4.76 -1.66
C GLY A 34 -24.82 6.20 -1.74
N ARG A 35 -23.57 6.41 -2.15
CA ARG A 35 -22.93 7.73 -2.07
C ARG A 35 -21.73 7.87 -2.98
N TYR A 36 -21.37 9.11 -3.31
CA TYR A 36 -20.15 9.44 -4.05
C TYR A 36 -19.43 10.62 -3.41
N GLN A 37 -18.17 10.89 -3.81
CA GLN A 37 -17.36 11.99 -3.27
C GLN A 37 -17.19 11.97 -1.73
N HIS A 38 -17.33 10.79 -1.13
CA HIS A 38 -16.92 10.52 0.24
C HIS A 38 -15.41 10.21 0.27
N ALA A 39 -14.81 10.24 1.45
CA ALA A 39 -13.42 9.83 1.62
C ALA A 39 -13.34 8.60 2.54
N MET A 40 -12.31 7.77 2.31
CA MET A 40 -11.98 6.63 3.14
C MET A 40 -10.50 6.67 3.52
N ALA A 41 -10.18 6.24 4.74
CA ALA A 41 -8.81 6.03 5.20
C ALA A 41 -8.75 4.80 6.10
N TYR A 42 -7.73 3.97 5.91
CA TYR A 42 -7.52 2.79 6.75
C TYR A 42 -6.74 3.16 8.01
N ASP A 43 -7.36 2.96 9.18
CA ASP A 43 -6.75 3.14 10.49
C ASP A 43 -6.03 1.84 10.87
N GLU A 44 -4.73 1.78 10.59
CA GLU A 44 -3.91 0.58 10.79
C GLU A 44 -3.81 0.17 12.26
N GLN A 45 -3.83 1.14 13.18
CA GLN A 45 -3.72 0.88 14.62
C GLN A 45 -4.96 0.17 15.13
N ARG A 46 -6.14 0.48 14.59
CA ARG A 46 -7.42 -0.11 15.00
C ARG A 46 -7.89 -1.23 14.08
N GLY A 47 -7.29 -1.35 12.91
CA GLY A 47 -7.61 -2.37 11.92
C GLY A 47 -8.99 -2.18 11.28
N VAL A 48 -9.38 -0.93 11.03
CA VAL A 48 -10.69 -0.55 10.46
C VAL A 48 -10.53 0.48 9.35
N THR A 49 -11.39 0.43 8.33
CA THR A 49 -11.49 1.52 7.34
C THR A 49 -12.55 2.52 7.77
N LEU A 50 -12.15 3.77 7.96
CA LEU A 50 -13.05 4.88 8.28
C LEU A 50 -13.60 5.48 6.98
N LEU A 51 -14.89 5.75 6.94
CA LEU A 51 -15.58 6.50 5.89
C LEU A 51 -16.24 7.73 6.50
N PHE A 52 -16.17 8.87 5.82
CA PHE A 52 -16.90 10.08 6.21
C PHE A 52 -17.58 10.76 5.01
N GLY A 53 -18.78 11.28 5.27
CA GLY A 53 -19.50 12.19 4.40
C GLY A 53 -19.77 11.66 2.99
N GLY A 54 -19.64 12.55 2.00
CA GLY A 54 -20.06 12.34 0.62
C GLY A 54 -21.50 12.77 0.37
N TRP A 55 -21.88 12.81 -0.90
CA TRP A 55 -23.26 13.02 -1.32
C TRP A 55 -23.97 11.69 -1.34
N ARG A 56 -25.06 11.54 -0.58
CA ARG A 56 -25.75 10.26 -0.41
C ARG A 56 -27.17 10.27 -0.98
N GLU A 57 -27.68 9.08 -1.24
CA GLU A 57 -29.11 8.81 -1.44
C GLU A 57 -29.69 8.12 -0.20
N ILE A 58 -30.99 8.28 0.02
CA ILE A 58 -31.77 7.57 1.04
C ILE A 58 -32.94 6.84 0.39
N PHE A 59 -33.47 5.83 1.08
CA PHE A 59 -34.73 5.19 0.71
C PHE A 59 -35.88 5.90 1.40
N ASN A 60 -36.73 6.56 0.61
CA ASN A 60 -37.95 7.22 1.07
C ASN A 60 -39.15 6.67 0.31
N GLN A 61 -40.13 6.12 1.02
CA GLN A 61 -41.38 5.56 0.45
C GLN A 61 -41.17 4.59 -0.73
N GLY A 62 -40.14 3.74 -0.65
CA GLY A 62 -39.84 2.75 -1.70
C GLY A 62 -39.09 3.30 -2.91
N GLN A 63 -38.70 4.58 -2.91
CA GLN A 63 -37.87 5.20 -3.93
C GLN A 63 -36.52 5.63 -3.34
N ARG A 64 -35.47 5.58 -4.18
CA ARG A 64 -34.18 6.19 -3.86
C ARG A 64 -34.26 7.68 -4.18
N VAL A 65 -33.88 8.52 -3.22
CA VAL A 65 -33.96 9.97 -3.32
C VAL A 65 -32.62 10.57 -2.87
N ASP A 66 -32.15 11.57 -3.60
CA ASP A 66 -30.98 12.35 -3.21
C ASP A 66 -31.21 13.07 -1.89
N ASP A 67 -30.31 12.88 -0.93
CA ASP A 67 -30.40 13.46 0.43
C ASP A 67 -29.35 14.57 0.66
N GLY A 68 -28.40 14.72 -0.27
CA GLY A 68 -27.36 15.74 -0.19
C GLY A 68 -26.08 15.30 0.54
N PRO A 69 -25.22 16.27 0.89
CA PRO A 69 -24.00 16.03 1.65
C PRO A 69 -24.30 15.44 3.03
N SER A 70 -23.48 14.49 3.48
CA SER A 70 -23.63 13.82 4.76
C SER A 70 -22.52 14.17 5.75
N ALA A 71 -22.81 14.05 7.05
CA ALA A 71 -21.87 14.17 8.17
C ALA A 71 -21.68 12.84 8.92
N ASP A 72 -22.18 11.73 8.38
CA ASP A 72 -22.08 10.43 9.03
C ASP A 72 -20.66 9.85 8.93
N THR A 73 -20.29 9.12 9.98
CA THR A 73 -19.03 8.38 10.07
C THR A 73 -19.34 6.90 10.13
N TRP A 74 -18.64 6.10 9.33
CA TRP A 74 -18.79 4.63 9.30
C TRP A 74 -17.43 3.96 9.44
N GLN A 75 -17.41 2.77 10.04
CA GLN A 75 -16.22 1.92 10.16
C GLN A 75 -16.47 0.54 9.56
N TRP A 76 -15.58 0.12 8.68
CA TRP A 76 -15.49 -1.24 8.15
C TRP A 76 -14.51 -2.06 8.97
N ASP A 77 -14.95 -3.20 9.50
CA ASP A 77 -14.11 -4.11 10.30
C ASP A 77 -13.60 -5.34 9.52
N GLY A 78 -13.68 -5.32 8.19
CA GLY A 78 -13.38 -6.48 7.33
C GLY A 78 -14.58 -7.41 7.09
N SER A 79 -15.69 -7.19 7.78
CA SER A 79 -16.90 -8.00 7.65
C SER A 79 -18.18 -7.17 7.54
N ASN A 80 -18.29 -6.09 8.29
CA ASN A 80 -19.50 -5.28 8.38
C ASN A 80 -19.19 -3.79 8.53
N TRP A 81 -20.12 -2.95 8.08
CA TRP A 81 -20.06 -1.51 8.34
C TRP A 81 -20.85 -1.17 9.60
N THR A 82 -20.22 -0.43 10.51
CA THR A 82 -20.88 0.08 11.73
C THR A 82 -20.89 1.60 11.75
N PRO A 83 -22.04 2.24 12.02
CA PRO A 83 -22.09 3.69 12.15
C PRO A 83 -21.38 4.11 13.45
N ARG A 84 -20.67 5.22 13.39
CA ARG A 84 -19.99 5.82 14.54
C ARG A 84 -20.55 7.21 14.80
N PHE A 85 -20.90 7.43 16.06
CA PHE A 85 -21.38 8.71 16.55
C PHE A 85 -20.28 9.37 17.36
N SER A 86 -20.12 10.68 17.18
CA SER A 86 -19.18 11.49 17.96
C SER A 86 -19.71 12.92 18.09
N LEU A 87 -19.27 13.61 19.14
CA LEU A 87 -19.48 15.04 19.32
C LEU A 87 -18.15 15.66 19.79
N PRO A 88 -17.66 16.73 19.14
CA PRO A 88 -18.22 17.36 17.95
C PRO A 88 -18.15 16.45 16.71
N VAL A 89 -18.93 16.79 15.67
CA VAL A 89 -18.90 16.13 14.36
C VAL A 89 -18.57 17.19 13.29
N PRO A 90 -17.73 16.87 12.28
CA PRO A 90 -17.50 17.79 11.19
C PRO A 90 -18.82 18.08 10.45
N PRO A 91 -19.03 19.31 9.95
CA PRO A 91 -20.17 19.63 9.10
C PRO A 91 -20.30 18.69 7.91
N ALA A 92 -21.54 18.47 7.47
CA ALA A 92 -21.84 17.68 6.29
C ALA A 92 -21.09 18.19 5.06
N ARG A 93 -20.48 17.29 4.29
CA ARG A 93 -19.61 17.67 3.17
C ARG A 93 -19.37 16.53 2.20
N HIS A 94 -18.99 16.88 0.99
CA HIS A 94 -18.47 15.98 -0.03
C HIS A 94 -17.20 16.56 -0.67
N ALA A 95 -16.50 15.75 -1.47
CA ALA A 95 -15.28 16.11 -2.20
C ALA A 95 -14.14 16.65 -1.31
N HIS A 96 -14.10 16.18 -0.07
CA HIS A 96 -12.98 16.32 0.86
C HIS A 96 -12.02 15.14 0.69
N ALA A 97 -10.84 15.22 1.31
CA ALA A 97 -9.89 14.11 1.34
C ALA A 97 -9.58 13.68 2.78
N MET A 98 -9.26 12.40 2.96
CA MET A 98 -8.86 11.81 4.23
C MET A 98 -7.64 10.93 4.05
N VAL A 99 -6.74 10.94 5.04
CA VAL A 99 -5.58 10.04 5.11
C VAL A 99 -5.30 9.64 6.55
N TYR A 100 -4.68 8.48 6.74
CA TYR A 100 -4.26 8.02 8.06
C TYR A 100 -2.80 8.38 8.32
N ASP A 101 -2.57 9.18 9.35
CA ASP A 101 -1.26 9.47 9.92
C ASP A 101 -0.88 8.36 10.91
N SER A 102 -0.14 7.37 10.42
CA SER A 102 0.21 6.18 11.20
C SER A 102 1.18 6.47 12.35
N ARG A 103 1.99 7.54 12.26
CA ARG A 103 2.89 7.96 13.35
C ARG A 103 2.13 8.50 14.55
N ARG A 104 1.01 9.18 14.34
CA ARG A 104 0.19 9.79 15.41
C ARG A 104 -1.07 9.00 15.74
N GLY A 105 -1.42 8.00 14.93
CA GLY A 105 -2.65 7.23 15.07
C GLY A 105 -3.88 8.11 14.90
N ARG A 106 -3.91 8.91 13.82
CA ARG A 106 -4.97 9.89 13.53
C ARG A 106 -5.38 9.82 12.07
N VAL A 107 -6.68 9.82 11.79
CA VAL A 107 -7.16 10.13 10.43
C VAL A 107 -7.29 11.65 10.31
N VAL A 108 -6.64 12.23 9.30
CA VAL A 108 -6.68 13.67 9.01
C VAL A 108 -7.62 13.91 7.84
N MET A 109 -8.55 14.84 8.01
CA MET A 109 -9.48 15.30 6.97
C MET A 109 -9.26 16.79 6.69
N PHE A 110 -9.34 17.18 5.42
CA PHE A 110 -9.31 18.59 5.02
C PHE A 110 -10.36 18.92 3.96
N GLY A 111 -10.92 20.11 4.07
CA GLY A 111 -11.72 20.76 3.03
C GLY A 111 -13.03 20.05 2.68
N GLY A 112 -13.42 20.17 1.41
CA GLY A 112 -14.73 19.74 0.88
C GLY A 112 -15.73 20.89 0.80
N GLN A 113 -16.96 20.56 0.40
CA GLN A 113 -18.03 21.54 0.25
C GLN A 113 -19.41 20.97 0.64
N ASP A 114 -20.32 21.88 0.97
CA ASP A 114 -21.77 21.66 0.98
C ASP A 114 -22.38 22.63 -0.04
N GLU A 115 -22.68 22.10 -1.23
CA GLU A 115 -23.23 22.89 -2.33
C GLU A 115 -24.64 23.40 -2.04
N LEU A 116 -25.44 22.66 -1.26
CA LEU A 116 -26.81 23.04 -0.91
C LEU A 116 -26.83 24.25 0.01
N GLN A 117 -25.83 24.39 0.87
CA GLN A 117 -25.67 25.53 1.77
C GLN A 117 -24.69 26.60 1.25
N GLY A 118 -24.09 26.40 0.07
CA GLY A 118 -23.06 27.29 -0.48
C GLY A 118 -21.80 27.36 0.40
N ALA A 119 -21.53 26.34 1.21
CA ALA A 119 -20.39 26.31 2.12
C ALA A 119 -19.19 25.64 1.46
N LEU A 120 -18.04 26.32 1.49
CA LEU A 120 -16.75 25.77 1.10
C LEU A 120 -15.85 25.68 2.33
N PHE A 121 -15.30 24.50 2.59
CA PHE A 121 -14.54 24.24 3.80
C PHE A 121 -13.03 24.29 3.55
N GLY A 122 -12.29 24.84 4.52
CA GLY A 122 -10.83 24.83 4.61
C GLY A 122 -10.36 24.49 6.02
N ASP A 123 -11.20 23.79 6.77
CA ASP A 123 -10.94 23.31 8.11
C ASP A 123 -10.16 21.99 8.08
N THR A 124 -9.43 21.74 9.17
CA THR A 124 -8.68 20.48 9.38
C THR A 124 -9.32 19.74 10.55
N TRP A 125 -9.72 18.50 10.34
CA TRP A 125 -10.28 17.64 11.39
C TRP A 125 -9.40 16.41 11.59
N GLU A 126 -9.28 15.96 12.84
CA GLU A 126 -8.59 14.72 13.16
C GLU A 126 -9.51 13.75 13.91
N TRP A 127 -9.56 12.51 13.45
CA TRP A 127 -10.21 11.41 14.16
C TRP A 127 -9.19 10.67 15.02
N ASP A 128 -9.49 10.50 16.31
CA ASP A 128 -8.63 9.80 17.26
C ASP A 128 -8.98 8.32 17.48
N GLY A 129 -9.91 7.77 16.68
CA GLY A 129 -10.49 6.44 16.89
C GLY A 129 -11.88 6.45 17.49
N SER A 130 -12.25 7.54 18.15
CA SER A 130 -13.49 7.67 18.92
C SER A 130 -14.22 8.98 18.67
N THR A 131 -13.50 10.09 18.49
CA THR A 131 -14.05 11.42 18.33
C THR A 131 -13.32 12.21 17.26
N TRP A 132 -14.05 13.13 16.62
CA TRP A 132 -13.50 14.13 15.73
C TRP A 132 -13.04 15.36 16.53
N ILE A 133 -11.87 15.88 16.19
CA ILE A 133 -11.25 17.04 16.83
C ILE A 133 -10.97 18.08 15.75
N LEU A 134 -11.58 19.26 15.86
CA LEU A 134 -11.27 20.39 14.98
C LEU A 134 -9.89 20.96 15.32
N ARG A 135 -9.06 21.15 14.30
CA ARG A 135 -7.78 21.86 14.38
C ARG A 135 -7.92 23.21 13.69
N SER A 136 -7.31 24.23 14.29
CA SER A 136 -7.28 25.60 13.76
C SER A 136 -5.85 26.09 13.56
N PRO A 137 -5.07 25.44 12.67
CA PRO A 137 -3.69 25.83 12.42
C PRO A 137 -3.59 27.16 11.67
N THR A 138 -2.50 27.88 11.91
CA THR A 138 -2.13 29.07 11.15
C THR A 138 -0.63 29.01 10.82
N PRO A 139 -0.23 29.10 9.53
CA PRO A 139 -1.07 29.19 8.34
C PRO A 139 -1.85 27.90 8.03
N ALA A 140 -2.78 27.97 7.08
CA ALA A 140 -3.56 26.83 6.57
C ALA A 140 -3.85 27.01 5.06
N PRO A 141 -4.07 25.92 4.30
CA PRO A 141 -4.50 26.02 2.91
C PRO A 141 -5.85 26.73 2.82
N ALA A 142 -6.07 27.44 1.70
CA ALA A 142 -7.38 28.00 1.40
C ALA A 142 -8.46 26.91 1.27
N ALA A 143 -9.70 27.27 1.59
CA ALA A 143 -10.86 26.41 1.45
C ALA A 143 -11.00 25.88 0.01
N ARG A 144 -11.23 24.57 -0.14
CA ARG A 144 -11.16 23.87 -1.43
C ARG A 144 -11.84 22.51 -1.39
N TYR A 145 -12.19 22.01 -2.56
CA TYR A 145 -12.73 20.65 -2.76
C TYR A 145 -12.05 19.95 -3.94
N SER A 146 -12.24 18.64 -4.06
CA SER A 146 -11.67 17.78 -5.12
C SER A 146 -10.14 17.87 -5.24
N HIS A 147 -9.47 18.18 -4.13
CA HIS A 147 -8.02 18.02 -3.96
C HIS A 147 -7.70 16.57 -3.55
N ALA A 148 -6.43 16.20 -3.54
CA ALA A 148 -5.99 14.90 -3.04
C ALA A 148 -4.98 15.07 -1.89
N MET A 149 -4.94 14.06 -1.02
CA MET A 149 -4.00 13.97 0.09
C MET A 149 -3.35 12.59 0.12
N ALA A 150 -2.08 12.53 0.55
CA ALA A 150 -1.40 11.27 0.86
C ALA A 150 -0.53 11.44 2.11
N TYR A 151 -0.39 10.39 2.91
CA TYR A 151 0.50 10.40 4.08
C TYR A 151 1.86 9.83 3.70
N ASP A 152 2.88 10.69 3.69
CA ASP A 152 4.27 10.31 3.57
C ASP A 152 4.78 9.79 4.92
N ALA A 153 4.71 8.48 5.08
CA ALA A 153 5.11 7.80 6.31
C ALA A 153 6.63 7.89 6.59
N SER A 154 7.48 8.06 5.57
CA SER A 154 8.93 8.19 5.79
C SER A 154 9.30 9.50 6.49
N ARG A 155 8.56 10.57 6.18
CA ARG A 155 8.77 11.91 6.76
C ARG A 155 7.78 12.25 7.87
N GLY A 156 6.71 11.46 8.02
CA GLY A 156 5.60 11.75 8.92
C GLY A 156 4.93 13.07 8.53
N ARG A 157 4.53 13.18 7.26
CA ARG A 157 3.90 14.37 6.69
C ARG A 157 2.67 13.98 5.89
N VAL A 158 1.57 14.69 6.10
CA VAL A 158 0.43 14.63 5.17
C VAL A 158 0.69 15.66 4.07
N VAL A 159 0.72 15.20 2.82
CA VAL A 159 0.90 16.04 1.63
C VAL A 159 -0.47 16.30 1.00
N LEU A 160 -0.77 17.56 0.70
CA LEU A 160 -1.97 17.99 -0.03
C LEU A 160 -1.55 18.64 -1.34
N PHE A 161 -2.27 18.34 -2.42
CA PHE A 161 -2.08 19.01 -3.71
C PHE A 161 -3.40 19.38 -4.38
N GLY A 162 -3.39 20.57 -5.00
CA GLY A 162 -4.42 21.02 -5.91
C GLY A 162 -5.81 21.21 -5.30
N GLY A 163 -6.84 20.96 -6.09
CA GLY A 163 -8.25 21.19 -5.78
C GLY A 163 -8.83 22.40 -6.50
N HIS A 164 -10.05 22.77 -6.09
CA HIS A 164 -10.83 23.83 -6.72
C HIS A 164 -11.54 24.68 -5.67
N SER A 165 -11.77 25.95 -5.98
CA SER A 165 -12.57 26.89 -5.19
C SER A 165 -13.90 27.19 -5.90
N THR A 166 -15.00 27.21 -5.16
CA THR A 166 -16.32 27.57 -5.71
C THR A 166 -16.33 29.02 -6.24
N GLY A 167 -17.06 29.27 -7.34
CA GLY A 167 -17.29 30.61 -7.89
C GLY A 167 -16.16 31.20 -8.74
N THR A 168 -15.09 30.44 -9.01
CA THR A 168 -14.01 30.82 -9.93
C THR A 168 -13.66 29.65 -10.83
N SER A 169 -13.01 29.88 -11.98
CA SER A 169 -12.38 28.82 -12.78
C SER A 169 -10.97 28.47 -12.30
N ASN A 170 -10.63 28.82 -11.05
CA ASN A 170 -9.27 28.73 -10.54
C ASN A 170 -9.06 27.37 -9.86
N PHE A 171 -8.29 26.53 -10.52
CA PHE A 171 -7.71 25.33 -9.91
C PHE A 171 -6.50 25.74 -9.07
N PHE A 172 -6.34 25.07 -7.94
CA PHE A 172 -5.11 25.17 -7.17
C PHE A 172 -4.05 24.22 -7.75
N GLY A 173 -2.79 24.63 -7.66
CA GLY A 173 -1.61 23.82 -8.00
C GLY A 173 -0.51 23.96 -6.95
N ASP A 174 -0.90 24.35 -5.74
CA ASP A 174 -0.01 24.46 -4.58
C ASP A 174 0.19 23.11 -3.90
N THR A 175 1.33 22.96 -3.25
CA THR A 175 1.67 21.80 -2.41
C THR A 175 1.73 22.26 -0.96
N TRP A 176 1.06 21.53 -0.07
CA TRP A 176 1.06 21.79 1.36
C TRP A 176 1.47 20.54 2.15
N GLU A 177 2.14 20.73 3.27
CA GLU A 177 2.45 19.66 4.21
C GLU A 177 1.91 19.94 5.60
N TRP A 178 1.34 18.91 6.23
CA TRP A 178 0.90 18.91 7.63
C TRP A 178 1.79 18.00 8.46
N ASP A 179 2.32 18.54 9.56
CA ASP A 179 3.23 17.84 10.47
C ASP A 179 2.53 17.24 11.72
N GLY A 180 1.21 17.43 11.82
CA GLY A 180 0.42 17.09 13.00
C GLY A 180 0.04 18.26 13.89
N THR A 181 0.59 19.44 13.62
CA THR A 181 0.36 20.67 14.38
C THR A 181 0.13 21.90 13.51
N SER A 182 0.86 22.03 12.40
CA SER A 182 0.80 23.18 11.50
C SER A 182 0.87 22.76 10.03
N TRP A 183 0.25 23.57 9.16
CA TRP A 183 0.40 23.44 7.72
C TRP A 183 1.54 24.34 7.24
N GLN A 184 2.30 23.86 6.27
CA GLN A 184 3.34 24.63 5.58
C GLN A 184 3.11 24.55 4.08
N GLN A 185 3.06 25.70 3.41
CA GLN A 185 3.05 25.73 1.94
C GLN A 185 4.48 25.52 1.43
N LEU A 186 4.61 24.65 0.44
CA LEU A 186 5.88 24.39 -0.23
C LEU A 186 5.88 25.00 -1.63
N HIS A 187 7.07 25.35 -2.11
CA HIS A 187 7.31 25.92 -3.43
C HIS A 187 8.34 25.10 -4.19
N PRO A 188 8.00 23.87 -4.59
CA PRO A 188 8.94 23.01 -5.30
C PRO A 188 9.31 23.60 -6.67
N PRO A 189 10.57 23.47 -7.13
CA PRO A 189 11.01 23.98 -8.42
C PRO A 189 10.24 23.43 -9.63
N SER A 190 9.78 22.19 -9.54
CA SER A 190 8.90 21.53 -10.49
C SER A 190 7.64 21.06 -9.78
N SER A 191 6.50 21.18 -10.45
CA SER A 191 5.19 20.86 -9.90
C SER A 191 4.24 20.43 -11.01
N PRO A 192 3.28 19.53 -10.73
CA PRO A 192 2.15 19.33 -11.61
C PRO A 192 1.42 20.67 -11.83
N SER A 193 0.76 20.77 -12.98
CA SER A 193 -0.17 21.89 -13.23
C SER A 193 -1.34 21.88 -12.24
N ALA A 194 -1.91 23.06 -12.01
CA ALA A 194 -3.10 23.21 -11.18
C ALA A 194 -4.26 22.32 -11.67
N ARG A 195 -4.87 21.56 -10.75
CA ARG A 195 -5.83 20.51 -11.10
C ARG A 195 -6.73 20.09 -9.95
N HIS A 196 -7.83 19.44 -10.28
CA HIS A 196 -8.75 18.76 -9.35
C HIS A 196 -9.02 17.31 -9.78
N TRP A 197 -9.66 16.52 -8.92
CA TRP A 197 -10.13 15.15 -9.22
C TRP A 197 -9.04 14.17 -9.67
N HIS A 198 -7.78 14.47 -9.36
CA HIS A 198 -6.67 13.55 -9.44
C HIS A 198 -6.67 12.65 -8.19
N ALA A 199 -5.90 11.58 -8.22
CA ALA A 199 -5.67 10.74 -7.05
C ALA A 199 -4.22 10.81 -6.59
N MET A 200 -4.00 10.64 -5.29
CA MET A 200 -2.68 10.52 -4.67
C MET A 200 -2.63 9.32 -3.75
N ALA A 201 -1.48 8.62 -3.73
CA ALA A 201 -1.20 7.54 -2.79
C ALA A 201 0.30 7.49 -2.50
N TYR A 202 0.67 7.03 -1.30
CA TYR A 202 2.07 6.94 -0.89
C TYR A 202 2.62 5.54 -1.13
N ASP A 203 3.64 5.45 -1.99
CA ASP A 203 4.44 4.25 -2.19
C ASP A 203 5.48 4.15 -1.08
N ALA A 204 5.20 3.32 -0.08
CA ALA A 204 6.04 3.18 1.09
C ALA A 204 7.41 2.56 0.78
N GLN A 205 7.48 1.66 -0.21
CA GLN A 205 8.74 1.01 -0.58
C GLN A 205 9.72 1.99 -1.23
N ARG A 206 9.22 2.89 -2.08
CA ARG A 206 10.06 3.87 -2.77
C ARG A 206 10.14 5.21 -2.04
N CYS A 207 9.39 5.36 -0.96
CA CYS A 207 9.22 6.61 -0.22
C CYS A 207 8.83 7.75 -1.17
N ARG A 208 7.75 7.56 -1.94
CA ARG A 208 7.25 8.53 -2.92
C ARG A 208 5.74 8.70 -2.79
N VAL A 209 5.26 9.94 -2.81
CA VAL A 209 3.83 10.16 -3.10
C VAL A 209 3.65 10.16 -4.61
N VAL A 210 2.76 9.31 -5.11
CA VAL A 210 2.41 9.20 -6.53
C VAL A 210 1.11 9.95 -6.76
N LEU A 211 1.07 10.77 -7.81
CA LEU A 211 -0.12 11.48 -8.29
C LEU A 211 -0.43 11.01 -9.72
N PHE A 212 -1.72 10.80 -10.02
CA PHE A 212 -2.17 10.47 -11.37
C PHE A 212 -3.41 11.27 -11.79
N GLY A 213 -3.38 11.78 -13.02
CA GLY A 213 -4.54 12.29 -13.74
C GLY A 213 -5.14 13.59 -13.19
N GLY A 214 -6.46 13.72 -13.26
CA GLY A 214 -7.22 14.93 -12.91
C GLY A 214 -7.42 15.90 -14.08
N GLY A 215 -8.03 17.07 -13.82
CA GLY A 215 -8.37 18.10 -14.83
C GLY A 215 -8.13 19.54 -14.34
N PRO A 216 -8.11 20.57 -15.23
CA PRO A 216 -9.29 20.98 -16.01
C PRO A 216 -9.61 20.22 -17.31
N GLY A 217 -8.61 19.64 -17.97
CA GLY A 217 -8.78 18.64 -19.05
C GLY A 217 -8.13 17.36 -18.57
N THR A 218 -8.72 16.18 -18.81
CA THR A 218 -8.20 14.95 -18.22
C THR A 218 -6.74 14.72 -18.60
N LEU A 219 -5.94 14.41 -17.60
CA LEU A 219 -4.51 14.18 -17.75
C LEU A 219 -4.21 12.68 -17.60
N THR A 220 -3.12 12.26 -18.23
CA THR A 220 -2.53 10.91 -18.13
C THR A 220 -1.21 10.91 -17.37
N ASP A 221 -0.77 12.08 -16.89
CA ASP A 221 0.54 12.25 -16.31
C ASP A 221 0.62 11.58 -14.94
N THR A 222 1.77 10.96 -14.70
CA THR A 222 2.15 10.40 -13.40
C THR A 222 3.25 11.26 -12.81
N TRP A 223 3.05 11.77 -11.60
CA TRP A 223 4.05 12.55 -10.89
C TRP A 223 4.46 11.84 -9.60
N GLU A 224 5.73 11.98 -9.22
CA GLU A 224 6.24 11.50 -7.95
C GLU A 224 6.81 12.65 -7.12
N TRP A 225 6.42 12.71 -5.86
CA TRP A 225 6.96 13.61 -4.86
C TRP A 225 7.96 12.87 -3.98
N ASP A 226 9.15 13.42 -3.81
CA ASP A 226 10.22 12.86 -2.98
C ASP A 226 10.40 13.54 -1.60
N GLY A 227 9.51 14.47 -1.28
CA GLY A 227 9.60 15.30 -0.08
C GLY A 227 10.21 16.68 -0.31
N VAL A 228 10.75 16.94 -1.50
CA VAL A 228 11.36 18.22 -1.86
C VAL A 228 10.86 18.74 -3.21
N ASN A 229 10.72 17.86 -4.20
CA ASN A 229 10.34 18.24 -5.55
C ASN A 229 9.40 17.21 -6.20
N TRP A 230 8.58 17.68 -7.15
CA TRP A 230 7.81 16.81 -8.02
C TRP A 230 8.61 16.41 -9.26
N MET A 231 8.53 15.14 -9.63
CA MET A 231 9.16 14.59 -10.83
C MET A 231 8.11 13.95 -11.73
N LEU A 232 8.05 14.42 -12.98
CA LEU A 232 7.18 13.81 -13.99
C LEU A 232 7.75 12.46 -14.43
N ARG A 233 6.92 11.43 -14.44
CA ARG A 233 7.22 10.11 -15.03
C ARG A 233 6.60 10.02 -16.42
N VAL A 234 7.42 9.67 -17.41
CA VAL A 234 7.04 9.67 -18.84
C VAL A 234 6.98 8.26 -19.45
N ASN A 235 6.87 7.23 -18.62
CA ASN A 235 6.96 5.84 -19.04
C ASN A 235 5.60 5.32 -19.52
N ALA A 236 5.61 4.53 -20.60
CA ALA A 236 4.44 3.87 -21.17
C ALA A 236 4.45 2.35 -20.87
N PRO A 237 3.30 1.67 -20.83
CA PRO A 237 1.94 2.19 -21.10
C PRO A 237 1.38 3.05 -19.95
N LEU A 238 0.40 3.90 -20.26
CA LEU A 238 -0.30 4.77 -19.31
C LEU A 238 -1.79 4.45 -19.32
N PRO A 239 -2.48 4.48 -18.16
CA PRO A 239 -3.94 4.51 -18.15
C PRO A 239 -4.44 5.71 -18.97
N SER A 240 -5.59 5.56 -19.63
CA SER A 240 -6.17 6.66 -20.41
C SER A 240 -6.51 7.86 -19.53
N ALA A 241 -6.57 9.04 -20.14
CA ALA A 241 -6.79 10.32 -19.45
C ALA A 241 -8.10 10.29 -18.65
N ARG A 242 -8.03 10.49 -17.33
CA ARG A 242 -9.21 10.36 -16.46
C ARG A 242 -9.13 11.16 -15.17
N ALA A 243 -10.30 11.35 -14.57
CA ALA A 243 -10.51 12.05 -13.30
C ALA A 243 -11.48 11.27 -12.42
N ALA A 244 -11.60 11.66 -11.15
CA ALA A 244 -12.49 11.05 -10.16
C ALA A 244 -12.30 9.52 -10.03
N LEU A 245 -11.04 9.10 -10.17
CA LEU A 245 -10.55 7.75 -9.96
C LEU A 245 -10.22 7.50 -8.50
N SER A 246 -10.04 6.23 -8.11
CA SER A 246 -9.54 5.86 -6.79
C SER A 246 -8.13 5.30 -6.89
N MET A 247 -7.29 5.60 -5.89
CA MET A 247 -5.93 5.10 -5.83
C MET A 247 -5.51 4.80 -4.38
N ALA A 248 -4.84 3.67 -4.17
CA ALA A 248 -4.32 3.25 -2.87
C ALA A 248 -3.07 2.39 -3.05
N TYR A 249 -2.21 2.33 -2.03
CA TYR A 249 -1.00 1.53 -2.06
C TYR A 249 -1.20 0.17 -1.40
N ASP A 250 -0.94 -0.90 -2.13
CA ASP A 250 -0.88 -2.27 -1.63
C ASP A 250 0.51 -2.50 -1.01
N THR A 251 0.60 -2.50 0.32
CA THR A 251 1.87 -2.70 1.01
C THR A 251 2.39 -4.12 0.90
N GLU A 252 1.54 -5.11 0.66
CA GLU A 252 1.95 -6.51 0.54
C GLU A 252 2.62 -6.77 -0.82
N ARG A 253 2.09 -6.14 -1.87
CA ARG A 253 2.60 -6.31 -3.24
C ARG A 253 3.52 -5.18 -3.71
N GLN A 254 3.62 -4.13 -2.90
CA GLN A 254 4.37 -2.92 -3.22
C GLN A 254 3.91 -2.33 -4.56
N ARG A 255 2.59 -2.14 -4.70
CA ARG A 255 1.98 -1.58 -5.92
C ARG A 255 1.01 -0.47 -5.57
N ILE A 256 1.04 0.61 -6.33
CA ILE A 256 -0.08 1.56 -6.34
C ILE A 256 -1.17 0.95 -7.22
N VAL A 257 -2.36 0.75 -6.68
CA VAL A 257 -3.53 0.26 -7.41
C VAL A 257 -4.42 1.44 -7.74
N LEU A 258 -4.80 1.55 -9.01
CA LEU A 258 -5.75 2.51 -9.55
C LEU A 258 -6.99 1.76 -10.04
N PHE A 259 -8.17 2.31 -9.77
CA PHE A 259 -9.41 1.75 -10.26
C PHE A 259 -10.33 2.81 -10.87
N GLY A 260 -10.88 2.49 -12.04
CA GLY A 260 -11.98 3.19 -12.68
C GLY A 260 -11.73 4.67 -12.97
N GLY A 261 -12.74 5.50 -12.76
CA GLY A 261 -12.73 6.93 -13.05
C GLY A 261 -13.48 7.31 -14.34
N LEU A 262 -13.62 8.61 -14.56
CA LEU A 262 -14.30 9.20 -15.70
C LEU A 262 -13.27 9.64 -16.74
N GLN A 263 -13.31 9.05 -17.92
CA GLN A 263 -12.54 9.50 -19.09
C GLN A 263 -13.31 10.63 -19.79
N THR A 264 -12.81 11.85 -19.67
CA THR A 264 -13.42 13.00 -20.36
C THR A 264 -13.01 13.01 -21.85
N GLY A 265 -13.92 13.45 -22.71
CA GLY A 265 -13.85 13.32 -24.17
C GLY A 265 -14.82 12.27 -24.72
N THR A 266 -15.03 11.17 -23.99
CA THR A 266 -16.04 10.14 -24.32
C THR A 266 -17.11 9.96 -23.25
N SER A 267 -16.96 10.62 -22.08
CA SER A 267 -17.80 10.43 -20.89
C SER A 267 -17.92 8.96 -20.46
N SER A 268 -16.92 8.16 -20.84
CA SER A 268 -16.84 6.74 -20.52
C SER A 268 -16.39 6.57 -19.08
N GLN A 269 -17.20 5.85 -18.32
CA GLN A 269 -16.84 5.36 -17.00
C GLN A 269 -16.05 4.07 -17.16
N ARG A 270 -14.91 4.03 -16.48
CA ARG A 270 -13.97 2.93 -16.60
C ARG A 270 -14.15 1.96 -15.43
N ASP A 271 -13.92 0.69 -15.71
CA ASP A 271 -13.95 -0.46 -14.80
C ASP A 271 -12.61 -1.21 -14.76
N ASP A 272 -11.57 -0.62 -15.35
CA ASP A 272 -10.23 -1.17 -15.42
C ASP A 272 -9.47 -0.99 -14.09
N THR A 273 -8.59 -1.94 -13.82
CA THR A 273 -7.66 -1.91 -12.69
C THR A 273 -6.24 -1.82 -13.21
N TRP A 274 -5.49 -0.83 -12.74
CA TRP A 274 -4.11 -0.62 -13.13
C TRP A 274 -3.18 -0.69 -11.91
N GLU A 275 -1.98 -1.21 -12.11
CA GLU A 275 -0.94 -1.29 -11.08
C GLU A 275 0.32 -0.56 -11.51
N TRP A 276 0.87 0.23 -10.60
CA TRP A 276 2.15 0.93 -10.79
C TRP A 276 3.22 0.35 -9.86
N ASP A 277 4.35 -0.02 -10.44
CA ASP A 277 5.50 -0.65 -9.77
C ASP A 277 6.66 0.31 -9.48
N GLY A 278 6.51 1.59 -9.80
CA GLY A 278 7.57 2.59 -9.73
C GLY A 278 8.28 2.88 -11.05
N VAL A 279 8.02 2.08 -12.07
CA VAL A 279 8.58 2.22 -13.41
C VAL A 279 7.46 2.39 -14.44
N ALA A 280 6.45 1.51 -14.44
CA ALA A 280 5.40 1.51 -15.43
C ALA A 280 4.02 1.15 -14.82
N TRP A 281 2.97 1.57 -15.52
CA TRP A 281 1.61 1.08 -15.24
C TRP A 281 1.38 -0.22 -16.01
N VAL A 282 0.70 -1.17 -15.38
CA VAL A 282 0.28 -2.43 -15.98
C VAL A 282 -1.23 -2.59 -15.81
N ASP A 283 -1.94 -2.88 -16.91
CA ASP A 283 -3.36 -3.22 -16.85
C ASP A 283 -3.48 -4.64 -16.30
N VAL A 284 -4.20 -4.77 -15.19
CA VAL A 284 -4.43 -6.05 -14.47
C VAL A 284 -5.93 -6.32 -14.34
N SER A 285 -6.72 -5.74 -15.23
CA SER A 285 -8.17 -5.91 -15.27
C SER A 285 -8.54 -7.38 -15.45
N SER A 286 -9.41 -7.87 -14.57
CA SER A 286 -9.91 -9.25 -14.58
C SER A 286 -11.36 -9.25 -14.10
N ALA A 287 -12.12 -10.27 -14.51
CA ALA A 287 -13.49 -10.46 -14.06
C ALA A 287 -13.54 -11.59 -13.01
N PRO A 288 -14.39 -11.47 -11.97
CA PRO A 288 -15.33 -10.38 -11.70
C PRO A 288 -14.65 -9.06 -11.30
N SER A 289 -15.26 -7.92 -11.67
CA SER A 289 -14.80 -6.55 -11.38
C SER A 289 -15.97 -5.68 -10.92
N PRO A 290 -15.76 -4.64 -10.07
CA PRO A 290 -16.79 -3.67 -9.77
C PRO A 290 -17.24 -2.99 -11.06
N THR A 291 -18.53 -2.68 -11.16
CA THR A 291 -19.07 -1.97 -12.33
C THR A 291 -18.33 -0.64 -12.52
N GLY A 292 -18.05 -0.25 -13.77
CA GLY A 292 -17.38 1.01 -14.06
C GLY A 292 -18.10 2.22 -13.47
N GLY A 293 -17.32 3.20 -12.99
CA GLY A 293 -17.86 4.35 -12.29
C GLY A 293 -16.79 5.32 -11.82
N ASN A 294 -17.22 6.42 -11.22
CA ASN A 294 -16.34 7.47 -10.72
C ASN A 294 -16.72 7.90 -9.30
N SER A 295 -15.84 8.70 -8.69
CA SER A 295 -16.00 9.25 -7.34
C SER A 295 -16.19 8.20 -6.25
N ARG A 296 -15.52 7.05 -6.42
CA ARG A 296 -15.37 5.98 -5.43
C ARG A 296 -14.25 6.31 -4.45
N ALA A 297 -14.30 5.74 -3.25
CA ALA A 297 -13.20 5.76 -2.31
C ALA A 297 -12.58 4.38 -2.15
N MET A 298 -11.26 4.33 -2.08
CA MET A 298 -10.49 3.09 -1.93
C MET A 298 -9.47 3.27 -0.82
N ALA A 299 -9.30 2.26 0.02
CA ALA A 299 -8.25 2.20 1.04
C ALA A 299 -7.69 0.78 1.12
N PHE A 300 -6.40 0.66 1.45
CA PHE A 300 -5.78 -0.64 1.66
C PHE A 300 -5.82 -1.04 3.14
N ASP A 301 -6.53 -2.12 3.45
CA ASP A 301 -6.51 -2.79 4.74
C ASP A 301 -5.24 -3.65 4.84
N SER A 302 -4.17 -3.07 5.38
CA SER A 302 -2.87 -3.74 5.54
C SER A 302 -2.86 -4.85 6.58
N ARG A 303 -3.90 -4.96 7.43
CA ARG A 303 -4.02 -6.08 8.39
C ARG A 303 -4.60 -7.32 7.72
N ARG A 304 -5.44 -7.14 6.70
CA ARG A 304 -6.13 -8.24 5.99
C ARG A 304 -5.61 -8.48 4.59
N GLY A 305 -4.70 -7.64 4.09
CA GLY A 305 -4.14 -7.72 2.75
C GLY A 305 -5.16 -7.43 1.65
N ARG A 306 -6.00 -6.40 1.84
CA ARG A 306 -7.14 -6.13 0.93
C ARG A 306 -7.29 -4.67 0.57
N MET A 307 -7.49 -4.41 -0.72
CA MET A 307 -8.11 -3.16 -1.14
C MET A 307 -9.59 -3.20 -0.83
N VAL A 308 -10.10 -2.20 -0.14
CA VAL A 308 -11.54 -2.00 0.11
C VAL A 308 -12.00 -0.82 -0.73
N LEU A 309 -12.97 -1.05 -1.60
CA LEU A 309 -13.60 -0.05 -2.47
C LEU A 309 -15.07 0.08 -2.09
N PHE A 310 -15.55 1.31 -2.00
CA PHE A 310 -16.96 1.58 -1.68
C PHE A 310 -17.53 2.72 -2.52
N GLY A 311 -18.82 2.60 -2.81
CA GLY A 311 -19.67 3.66 -3.33
C GLY A 311 -19.33 4.10 -4.75
N GLY A 312 -19.51 5.40 -5.01
CA GLY A 312 -19.43 6.04 -6.32
C GLY A 312 -20.76 6.10 -7.05
N TYR A 313 -20.72 6.45 -8.32
CA TYR A 313 -21.89 6.40 -9.19
C TYR A 313 -21.53 6.03 -10.63
N ALA A 314 -22.52 5.49 -11.34
CA ALA A 314 -22.51 5.34 -12.79
C ALA A 314 -23.49 6.35 -13.41
N ASN A 315 -23.35 6.65 -14.71
CA ASN A 315 -24.24 7.58 -15.44
C ASN A 315 -25.73 7.19 -15.36
N SER A 316 -26.03 5.95 -14.97
CA SER A 316 -27.36 5.53 -14.52
C SER A 316 -27.44 5.53 -12.99
N SER A 317 -28.29 6.39 -12.43
CA SER A 317 -28.80 6.27 -11.04
C SER A 317 -29.34 4.85 -10.86
N PRO A 318 -29.01 4.17 -9.74
CA PRO A 318 -28.69 4.77 -8.44
C PRO A 318 -27.21 4.82 -8.05
N TYR A 319 -26.90 5.56 -6.97
CA TYR A 319 -25.56 5.54 -6.40
C TYR A 319 -25.18 4.15 -5.92
N PHE A 320 -23.90 3.85 -6.06
CA PHE A 320 -23.37 2.59 -5.57
C PHE A 320 -23.33 2.61 -4.04
N ALA A 321 -23.78 1.51 -3.44
CA ALA A 321 -23.71 1.21 -2.01
C ALA A 321 -22.98 -0.14 -1.77
N ASP A 322 -22.30 -0.62 -2.80
CA ASP A 322 -21.59 -1.89 -2.78
C ASP A 322 -20.21 -1.74 -2.14
N THR A 323 -19.80 -2.81 -1.46
CA THR A 323 -18.46 -2.94 -0.91
C THR A 323 -17.75 -4.00 -1.72
N TRP A 324 -16.58 -3.68 -2.26
CA TRP A 324 -15.75 -4.62 -2.98
C TRP A 324 -14.40 -4.76 -2.29
N GLU A 325 -13.90 -6.00 -2.24
CA GLU A 325 -12.55 -6.27 -1.77
C GLU A 325 -11.72 -6.87 -2.89
N ARG A 326 -10.50 -6.37 -3.09
CA ARG A 326 -9.50 -7.02 -3.94
C ARG A 326 -8.40 -7.60 -3.08
N ARG A 327 -8.06 -8.87 -3.30
CA ARG A 327 -6.96 -9.56 -2.63
C ARG A 327 -5.80 -9.77 -3.59
N SER A 328 -4.58 -9.90 -3.06
CA SER A 328 -3.56 -10.67 -3.76
C SER A 328 -4.00 -12.15 -3.79
N ALA A 329 -4.02 -12.76 -4.97
CA ALA A 329 -4.22 -14.20 -5.10
C ALA A 329 -3.05 -15.02 -4.54
N PHE A 330 -1.88 -14.38 -4.39
CA PHE A 330 -0.61 -15.01 -4.07
C PHE A 330 0.24 -14.08 -3.17
N PRO A 331 -0.16 -13.83 -1.91
CA PRO A 331 0.59 -12.95 -1.04
C PRO A 331 2.01 -13.49 -0.81
N ALA A 332 2.99 -12.61 -0.98
CA ALA A 332 4.37 -12.91 -0.58
C ALA A 332 4.45 -12.90 0.95
N SER A 333 5.22 -13.82 1.54
CA SER A 333 5.36 -13.85 3.00
C SER A 333 6.75 -14.26 3.44
N ILE A 334 7.13 -13.82 4.64
CA ILE A 334 8.39 -14.18 5.28
C ILE A 334 8.08 -14.67 6.69
N ARG A 335 8.61 -15.83 7.06
CA ARG A 335 8.48 -16.42 8.40
C ARG A 335 9.85 -16.76 8.97
N SER A 336 10.10 -16.40 10.22
CA SER A 336 11.33 -16.81 10.91
C SER A 336 11.20 -18.25 11.42
N ILE A 337 12.27 -19.03 11.27
CA ILE A 337 12.37 -20.43 11.70
C ILE A 337 13.54 -20.57 12.68
N GLY A 338 13.22 -21.10 13.85
CA GLY A 338 14.21 -21.43 14.87
C GLY A 338 14.94 -20.21 15.44
N SER A 339 16.15 -20.44 15.94
CA SER A 339 16.98 -19.43 16.59
C SER A 339 18.42 -19.56 16.12
N GLY A 340 19.17 -18.47 16.18
CA GLY A 340 20.61 -18.53 16.01
C GLY A 340 21.31 -19.17 17.21
N CYS A 341 22.60 -19.45 17.04
CA CYS A 341 23.48 -20.06 18.05
C CYS A 341 24.81 -19.30 18.11
N GLY A 342 25.55 -19.47 19.22
CA GLY A 342 26.84 -18.82 19.45
C GLY A 342 26.88 -18.01 20.75
N THR A 343 28.00 -17.33 20.99
CA THR A 343 28.18 -16.40 22.12
C THR A 343 27.20 -15.23 22.01
N THR A 344 27.18 -14.58 20.84
CA THR A 344 26.13 -13.68 20.38
C THR A 344 25.60 -14.23 19.07
N ALA A 345 24.41 -14.82 19.11
CA ALA A 345 23.80 -15.42 17.93
C ALA A 345 23.57 -14.37 16.83
N LEU A 346 23.87 -14.76 15.59
CA LEU A 346 23.44 -14.00 14.42
C LEU A 346 21.90 -13.93 14.39
N ALA A 347 21.36 -12.84 13.87
CA ALA A 347 19.92 -12.74 13.63
C ALA A 347 19.67 -12.37 12.16
N CYS A 348 18.92 -13.19 11.45
CA CYS A 348 18.52 -12.92 10.07
C CYS A 348 17.10 -12.36 10.04
N ALA A 349 16.92 -11.20 9.41
CA ALA A 349 15.65 -10.50 9.30
C ALA A 349 15.44 -9.98 7.87
N PRO A 350 14.18 -9.78 7.42
CA PRO A 350 13.92 -9.09 6.17
C PRO A 350 14.34 -7.62 6.24
N GLY A 351 14.75 -7.05 5.11
CA GLY A 351 14.94 -5.61 4.97
C GLY A 351 13.61 -4.86 5.16
N ALA A 352 13.66 -3.64 5.71
CA ALA A 352 12.48 -2.85 6.02
C ALA A 352 11.53 -2.74 4.81
N GLY A 353 10.27 -3.13 4.99
CA GLY A 353 9.23 -3.03 3.96
C GLY A 353 9.35 -4.02 2.80
N SER A 354 10.34 -4.91 2.78
CA SER A 354 10.56 -5.85 1.66
C SER A 354 9.87 -7.20 1.86
N LEU A 355 9.04 -7.59 0.89
CA LEU A 355 8.46 -8.92 0.75
C LEU A 355 8.98 -9.57 -0.54
N PRO A 356 9.01 -10.92 -0.62
CA PRO A 356 9.64 -11.62 -1.73
C PRO A 356 8.69 -11.68 -2.94
N VAL A 357 8.47 -10.52 -3.54
CA VAL A 357 7.56 -10.31 -4.67
C VAL A 357 8.29 -10.55 -5.99
N LEU A 358 7.65 -11.24 -6.93
CA LEU A 358 8.19 -11.46 -8.27
C LEU A 358 8.60 -10.14 -8.95
N GLY A 359 9.76 -10.14 -9.60
CA GLY A 359 10.33 -8.97 -10.28
C GLY A 359 11.00 -7.94 -9.37
N THR A 360 11.00 -8.16 -8.05
CA THR A 360 11.61 -7.23 -7.07
C THR A 360 12.93 -7.76 -6.52
N VAL A 361 13.64 -6.90 -5.77
CA VAL A 361 14.79 -7.30 -4.98
C VAL A 361 14.35 -7.49 -3.54
N GLN A 362 14.45 -8.71 -3.04
CA GLN A 362 14.29 -9.01 -1.62
C GLN A 362 15.60 -8.73 -0.89
N TYR A 363 15.55 -7.87 0.12
CA TYR A 363 16.70 -7.61 0.98
C TYR A 363 16.64 -8.47 2.25
N LEU A 364 17.76 -9.07 2.62
CA LEU A 364 17.92 -9.77 3.90
C LEU A 364 19.04 -9.12 4.70
N VAL A 365 18.82 -8.92 5.99
CA VAL A 365 19.76 -8.27 6.90
C VAL A 365 20.17 -9.26 7.97
N VAL A 366 21.48 -9.46 8.11
CA VAL A 366 22.09 -10.31 9.14
C VAL A 366 22.70 -9.41 10.19
N HIS A 367 22.24 -9.49 11.43
CA HIS A 367 22.73 -8.74 12.58
C HIS A 367 23.73 -9.55 13.42
N HIS A 368 24.49 -8.84 14.25
CA HIS A 368 25.52 -9.35 15.16
C HIS A 368 26.72 -10.04 14.48
N VAL A 369 27.12 -9.56 13.30
CA VAL A 369 28.27 -10.12 12.57
C VAL A 369 29.59 -9.79 13.31
N PRO A 370 30.36 -10.79 13.80
CA PRO A 370 31.48 -10.57 14.72
C PRO A 370 32.80 -10.15 14.05
N ASP A 371 33.07 -10.61 12.83
CA ASP A 371 34.39 -10.53 12.18
C ASP A 371 34.34 -9.84 10.79
N ARG A 372 33.29 -9.04 10.55
CA ARG A 372 32.99 -8.37 9.27
C ARG A 372 32.80 -9.33 8.09
N SER A 373 32.60 -10.62 8.31
CA SER A 373 32.26 -11.56 7.24
C SER A 373 31.05 -12.39 7.63
N ALA A 374 29.96 -12.22 6.89
CA ALA A 374 28.82 -13.13 6.97
C ALA A 374 28.67 -13.88 5.65
N PHE A 375 28.17 -15.09 5.75
CA PHE A 375 27.82 -15.95 4.63
C PHE A 375 26.34 -16.26 4.70
N MET A 376 25.69 -16.36 3.54
CA MET A 376 24.29 -16.73 3.42
C MET A 376 24.17 -17.97 2.58
N THR A 377 23.33 -18.90 3.00
CA THR A 377 22.96 -20.07 2.21
C THR A 377 21.46 -20.03 1.95
N PHE A 378 21.06 -20.51 0.78
CA PHE A 378 19.66 -20.69 0.42
C PHE A 378 19.33 -22.16 0.17
N GLY A 379 18.12 -22.56 0.52
CA GLY A 379 17.55 -23.88 0.31
C GLY A 379 16.17 -23.80 -0.33
N LEU A 380 15.68 -24.96 -0.76
CA LEU A 380 14.35 -25.17 -1.32
C LEU A 380 13.48 -26.06 -0.42
N SER A 381 14.06 -26.60 0.67
CA SER A 381 13.36 -27.45 1.63
C SER A 381 13.90 -27.27 3.03
N ASP A 382 12.98 -27.31 3.99
CA ASP A 382 13.22 -27.42 5.44
C ASP A 382 12.93 -28.84 5.97
N ALA A 383 12.75 -29.83 5.09
CA ALA A 383 12.37 -31.19 5.49
C ALA A 383 13.58 -32.11 5.66
N ALA A 384 14.53 -32.09 4.71
CA ALA A 384 15.70 -32.95 4.75
C ALA A 384 16.91 -32.37 4.01
N LEU A 385 18.11 -32.65 4.54
CA LEU A 385 19.39 -32.50 3.85
C LEU A 385 19.92 -33.91 3.52
N GLY A 386 19.68 -34.37 2.30
CA GLY A 386 20.02 -35.74 1.90
C GLY A 386 19.30 -36.77 2.81
N PRO A 387 20.01 -37.64 3.54
CA PRO A 387 19.40 -38.62 4.43
C PRO A 387 18.98 -38.06 5.81
N PHE A 388 19.33 -36.81 6.13
CA PHE A 388 19.12 -36.22 7.45
C PHE A 388 17.84 -35.39 7.48
N ALA A 389 16.98 -35.61 8.49
CA ALA A 389 15.82 -34.75 8.73
C ALA A 389 16.26 -33.36 9.25
N LEU A 390 15.53 -32.32 8.86
CA LEU A 390 15.72 -30.96 9.33
C LEU A 390 14.62 -30.58 10.34
N PRO A 391 14.91 -29.73 11.34
CA PRO A 391 16.21 -29.12 11.63
C PRO A 391 17.24 -30.14 12.11
N LEU A 392 18.46 -30.04 11.58
CA LEU A 392 19.57 -30.94 11.91
C LEU A 392 20.43 -30.30 13.01
N PRO A 393 20.46 -30.86 14.24
CA PRO A 393 21.37 -30.41 15.28
C PRO A 393 22.82 -30.62 14.86
N LEU A 394 23.66 -29.61 15.07
CA LEU A 394 25.05 -29.62 14.62
C LEU A 394 26.06 -29.85 15.75
N ASP A 395 25.59 -30.26 16.94
CA ASP A 395 26.44 -30.53 18.11
C ASP A 395 27.54 -31.55 17.80
N GLY A 396 27.21 -32.60 17.03
CA GLY A 396 28.16 -33.64 16.61
C GLY A 396 29.27 -33.15 15.68
N PHE A 397 29.13 -31.94 15.12
CA PHE A 397 30.14 -31.28 14.27
C PHE A 397 30.93 -30.21 15.02
N GLY A 398 30.79 -30.12 16.35
CA GLY A 398 31.45 -29.09 17.17
C GLY A 398 30.73 -27.74 17.16
N LEU A 399 29.53 -27.66 16.58
CA LEU A 399 28.66 -26.49 16.53
C LEU A 399 27.56 -26.61 17.61
N THR A 400 27.98 -26.63 18.87
CA THR A 400 27.08 -26.85 20.01
C THR A 400 25.96 -25.82 20.05
N GLY A 401 24.72 -26.31 20.17
CA GLY A 401 23.51 -25.47 20.20
C GLY A 401 23.09 -24.89 18.84
N CYS A 402 23.78 -25.22 17.76
CA CYS A 402 23.42 -24.80 16.40
C CYS A 402 22.53 -25.84 15.72
N SER A 403 21.61 -25.37 14.89
CA SER A 403 20.82 -26.22 14.01
C SER A 403 20.86 -25.68 12.58
N LEU A 404 20.94 -26.60 11.63
CA LEU A 404 20.71 -26.28 10.23
C LEU A 404 19.21 -26.43 9.94
N TYR A 405 18.61 -25.42 9.31
CA TYR A 405 17.15 -25.40 9.06
C TYR A 405 16.76 -25.67 7.61
N HIS A 406 17.70 -25.76 6.67
CA HIS A 406 17.38 -25.96 5.25
C HIS A 406 18.45 -26.77 4.49
N ASP A 407 18.13 -27.21 3.27
CA ASP A 407 18.90 -28.15 2.46
C ASP A 407 20.14 -27.59 1.70
N LEU A 408 20.65 -26.41 2.09
CA LEU A 408 21.94 -25.84 1.63
C LEU A 408 22.20 -25.84 0.09
N ARG A 409 21.17 -25.65 -0.75
CA ARG A 409 21.27 -25.75 -2.21
C ARG A 409 22.20 -24.74 -2.87
N VAL A 410 22.13 -23.48 -2.46
CA VAL A 410 22.81 -22.37 -3.14
C VAL A 410 23.61 -21.55 -2.15
N PRO A 411 24.96 -21.58 -2.21
CA PRO A 411 25.78 -20.66 -1.44
C PRO A 411 25.78 -19.27 -2.11
N PHE A 412 25.66 -18.21 -1.31
CA PHE A 412 25.87 -16.84 -1.77
C PHE A 412 27.30 -16.38 -1.46
N GLU A 413 27.81 -15.44 -2.27
CA GLU A 413 29.12 -14.83 -2.02
C GLU A 413 29.15 -14.12 -0.65
N PRO A 414 30.28 -14.15 0.07
CA PRO A 414 30.42 -13.47 1.35
C PRO A 414 30.15 -11.97 1.22
N CYS A 415 29.44 -11.41 2.20
CA CYS A 415 29.26 -9.97 2.31
C CYS A 415 30.21 -9.42 3.36
N THR A 416 31.08 -8.49 2.96
CA THR A 416 31.94 -7.72 3.87
C THR A 416 31.31 -6.34 4.09
N PRO A 417 30.64 -6.09 5.23
CA PRO A 417 29.93 -4.84 5.43
C PRO A 417 30.91 -3.69 5.67
N PRO A 418 30.63 -2.49 5.14
CA PRO A 418 31.53 -1.34 5.20
C PRO A 418 31.77 -0.80 6.62
N ALA A 419 30.86 -1.02 7.57
CA ALA A 419 31.05 -0.82 9.01
C ALA A 419 29.88 -1.42 9.83
N GLY A 420 30.18 -2.02 10.98
CA GLY A 420 29.23 -2.19 12.11
C GLY A 420 28.22 -3.34 12.01
N GLY A 421 28.60 -4.53 12.49
CA GLY A 421 27.69 -5.55 13.07
C GLY A 421 26.55 -6.10 12.20
N THR A 422 26.40 -5.66 10.96
CA THR A 422 25.25 -5.95 10.10
C THR A 422 25.70 -6.19 8.66
N ALA A 423 25.23 -7.25 8.01
CA ALA A 423 25.46 -7.56 6.60
C ALA A 423 24.13 -7.59 5.84
N GLN A 424 24.11 -7.13 4.59
CA GLN A 424 22.89 -7.07 3.77
C GLN A 424 23.07 -7.87 2.48
N TYR A 425 22.11 -8.73 2.18
CA TYR A 425 22.05 -9.52 0.96
C TYR A 425 20.89 -9.04 0.10
N ALA A 426 21.12 -8.98 -1.20
CA ALA A 426 20.11 -8.66 -2.20
C ALA A 426 19.81 -9.93 -3.03
N LEU A 427 18.59 -10.43 -2.91
CA LEU A 427 18.07 -11.53 -3.71
C LEU A 427 17.17 -10.96 -4.81
N PHE A 428 17.64 -11.00 -6.05
CA PHE A 428 16.80 -10.67 -7.20
C PHE A 428 15.81 -11.80 -7.45
N ILE A 429 14.51 -11.50 -7.39
CA ILE A 429 13.44 -12.47 -7.66
C ILE A 429 12.99 -12.25 -9.11
N PRO A 430 13.18 -13.23 -10.01
CA PRO A 430 12.73 -13.11 -11.39
C PRO A 430 11.23 -12.80 -11.47
N ASN A 431 10.83 -12.00 -12.46
CA ASN A 431 9.41 -11.80 -12.78
C ASN A 431 8.87 -12.99 -13.59
N ASP A 432 8.91 -14.19 -12.99
CA ASP A 432 8.47 -15.44 -13.60
C ASP A 432 7.29 -16.01 -12.80
N PRO A 433 6.06 -16.03 -13.34
CA PRO A 433 4.88 -16.54 -12.66
C PRO A 433 4.98 -18.00 -12.19
N THR A 434 5.89 -18.80 -12.75
CA THR A 434 6.11 -20.19 -12.32
C THR A 434 6.72 -20.29 -10.92
N LEU A 435 7.28 -19.20 -10.39
CA LEU A 435 7.89 -19.13 -9.08
C LEU A 435 6.89 -18.82 -7.96
N ILE A 436 5.63 -18.53 -8.29
CA ILE A 436 4.59 -18.22 -7.30
C ILE A 436 4.42 -19.39 -6.31
N ARG A 437 4.34 -19.07 -5.01
CA ARG A 437 4.27 -20.01 -3.87
C ARG A 437 5.49 -20.90 -3.65
N LEU A 438 6.56 -20.72 -4.44
CA LEU A 438 7.83 -21.36 -4.13
C LEU A 438 8.33 -20.85 -2.77
N SER A 439 8.77 -21.77 -1.92
CA SER A 439 9.40 -21.43 -0.65
C SER A 439 10.92 -21.49 -0.82
N LEU A 440 11.58 -20.37 -0.56
CA LEU A 440 13.03 -20.30 -0.41
C LEU A 440 13.34 -20.23 1.07
N PHE A 441 14.35 -20.96 1.51
CA PHE A 441 14.81 -20.91 2.88
C PHE A 441 16.17 -20.23 2.91
N SER A 442 16.43 -19.34 3.86
CA SER A 442 17.72 -18.70 4.02
C SER A 442 18.24 -18.86 5.43
N GLN A 443 19.55 -19.04 5.57
CA GLN A 443 20.22 -19.04 6.87
C GLN A 443 21.63 -18.48 6.69
N ALA A 444 22.01 -17.58 7.60
CA ALA A 444 23.34 -17.00 7.63
C ALA A 444 24.24 -17.67 8.68
N TRP A 445 25.53 -17.68 8.41
CA TRP A 445 26.59 -18.11 9.32
C TRP A 445 27.81 -17.18 9.23
N ALA A 446 28.61 -17.13 10.30
CA ALA A 446 29.83 -16.33 10.37
C ALA A 446 30.90 -17.05 11.20
N PRO A 447 32.20 -16.82 10.93
CA PRO A 447 33.26 -17.28 11.79
C PRO A 447 33.26 -16.58 13.15
N ASP A 448 33.36 -17.37 14.22
CA ASP A 448 33.66 -16.90 15.58
C ASP A 448 34.50 -17.98 16.28
N PRO A 449 35.83 -17.87 16.25
CA PRO A 449 36.73 -18.87 16.84
C PRO A 449 36.51 -19.12 18.33
N ASN A 450 35.81 -18.22 19.03
CA ASN A 450 35.56 -18.33 20.47
C ASN A 450 34.17 -18.90 20.79
N ALA A 451 33.31 -19.13 19.79
CA ALA A 451 31.93 -19.55 20.03
C ALA A 451 31.78 -21.02 20.41
N ASN A 452 32.48 -21.90 19.70
CA ASN A 452 32.40 -23.36 19.87
C ASN A 452 33.61 -24.03 19.18
N ALA A 453 33.70 -25.36 19.28
CA ALA A 453 34.84 -26.13 18.76
C ALA A 453 35.02 -26.03 17.24
N ALA A 454 33.95 -25.75 16.48
CA ALA A 454 34.01 -25.53 15.05
C ALA A 454 34.31 -24.07 14.65
N GLY A 455 34.23 -23.13 15.61
CA GLY A 455 34.53 -21.73 15.38
C GLY A 455 33.53 -21.01 14.47
N LEU A 456 32.25 -21.44 14.42
CA LEU A 456 31.21 -20.79 13.62
C LEU A 456 29.95 -20.53 14.45
N ILE A 457 29.21 -19.48 14.08
CA ILE A 457 27.89 -19.14 14.60
C ILE A 457 26.86 -19.09 13.49
N PHE A 458 25.61 -19.41 13.80
CA PHE A 458 24.49 -19.43 12.85
C PHE A 458 23.37 -18.50 13.31
N SER A 459 22.58 -18.06 12.34
CA SER A 459 21.33 -17.32 12.57
C SER A 459 20.11 -18.24 12.65
N ASN A 460 18.98 -17.69 13.06
CA ASN A 460 17.68 -18.24 12.68
C ASN A 460 17.58 -18.33 11.15
N ALA A 461 16.73 -19.21 10.65
CA ALA A 461 16.40 -19.22 9.23
C ALA A 461 15.20 -18.31 8.93
N LEU A 462 15.02 -17.98 7.65
CA LEU A 462 13.81 -17.39 7.11
C LEU A 462 13.24 -18.31 6.04
N GLU A 463 11.94 -18.55 6.07
CA GLU A 463 11.16 -19.04 4.93
C GLU A 463 10.60 -17.84 4.18
N LEU A 464 10.89 -17.76 2.89
CA LEU A 464 10.41 -16.76 1.96
C LEU A 464 9.47 -17.43 0.97
N VAL A 465 8.17 -17.21 1.13
CA VAL A 465 7.16 -17.68 0.17
C VAL A 465 7.01 -16.62 -0.90
N LEU A 466 7.44 -16.95 -2.12
CA LEU A 466 7.40 -16.02 -3.24
C LEU A 466 5.94 -15.72 -3.63
N GLY A 467 5.62 -14.43 -3.76
CA GLY A 467 4.28 -13.96 -4.12
C GLY A 467 4.30 -12.91 -5.20
N ARG A 468 3.12 -12.39 -5.54
CA ARG A 468 2.95 -11.36 -6.58
C ARG A 468 1.93 -10.30 -6.18
#